data_AF-A0AAD8DC53-F1
#
_entry.id   AF-A0AAD8DC53-F1
#
_cell.length_a   1.000
_cell.length_b   1.000
_cell.length_c   1.000
_cell.angle_alpha   90.00
_cell.angle_beta   90.00
_cell.angle_gamma   90.00
#
_symmetry.space_group_name_H-M   'P 1'
#
loop_
_entity.id
_entity.type
_entity.pdbx_description
1 polymer ?
#
loop_
_entity_poly.entity_id
_entity_poly.type
_entity_poly.pdbx_seq_one_letter_code
_entity_poly.pdbx_strand_id
1 'polypeptide(L)'
;MELEGQWWKGQLAADIYQALRYKELKMPSYKGQSPQLNLRRYFADLIAIVSNRFRLCPPARHLAVYLLDLFMDRYDISVQQLHVVALSCLLLASKFEDKEDHVPKLEQLNSLGCMTNMNLVLTKQSLLHMELLLLETFQWNLYLPTAAHFIDYYLSIAVHETDLHEGWPMACLEKTRLYMAKYADYFLEVSLQDHVFLNYSPSLVSAACIASSRVILRLSPTWPTRLHRLSAYSWDLLIPCVERLLLAHDNDVKEANKQKCQQPSPQSGQTVYQTHTPLNAPPQIQQHVSQYLHRQQLPYPQQNCQPILTTGHMPSYTIRSHPSSLQASIHPHGHVQAVAGMTLQSSLDVKVNAPYNRGFQVNGHYTCAAPCFDR
;
A
#
# COMPACT_ATOMS: atom_id res chain seq x y z
N MET A 1 -21.83 24.66 -7.01
CA MET A 1 -20.96 24.17 -5.93
C MET A 1 -20.12 23.08 -6.56
N GLU A 2 -18.96 23.47 -7.09
CA GLU A 2 -18.09 22.55 -7.82
C GLU A 2 -17.61 21.44 -6.89
N LEU A 3 -17.75 20.20 -7.35
CA LEU A 3 -17.28 18.98 -6.70
C LEU A 3 -15.75 18.89 -6.76
N GLU A 4 -15.03 19.96 -6.40
CA GLU A 4 -13.57 19.98 -6.42
C GLU A 4 -13.03 18.87 -5.50
N GLY A 5 -12.54 17.79 -6.11
CA GLY A 5 -11.93 16.65 -5.43
C GLY A 5 -12.81 15.42 -5.19
N GLN A 6 -14.10 15.40 -5.59
CA GLN A 6 -14.97 14.21 -5.43
C GLN A 6 -15.61 13.80 -6.76
N TRP A 7 -14.77 13.57 -7.78
CA TRP A 7 -15.21 13.24 -9.13
C TRP A 7 -16.17 12.05 -9.19
N TRP A 8 -16.02 11.09 -8.25
CA TRP A 8 -16.85 9.89 -8.14
C TRP A 8 -18.31 10.15 -7.76
N LYS A 9 -18.65 11.36 -7.29
CA LYS A 9 -20.03 11.78 -7.02
C LYS A 9 -20.66 12.59 -8.15
N GLY A 10 -19.87 12.93 -9.18
CA GLY A 10 -20.32 13.72 -10.32
C GLY A 10 -21.07 12.89 -11.36
N GLN A 11 -21.78 13.59 -12.26
CA GLN A 11 -22.51 12.97 -13.37
C GLN A 11 -21.57 12.22 -14.34
N LEU A 12 -20.31 12.67 -14.44
CA LEU A 12 -19.27 12.06 -15.27
C LEU A 12 -18.51 10.93 -14.57
N ALA A 13 -18.91 10.49 -13.38
CA ALA A 13 -18.16 9.50 -12.62
C ALA A 13 -17.97 8.18 -13.39
N ALA A 14 -19.00 7.70 -14.09
CA ALA A 14 -18.89 6.49 -14.91
C ALA A 14 -17.92 6.66 -16.09
N ASP A 15 -17.95 7.82 -16.76
CA ASP A 15 -17.07 8.12 -17.89
C ASP A 15 -15.60 8.24 -17.44
N ILE A 16 -15.36 8.93 -16.32
CA ILE A 16 -14.02 9.05 -15.72
C ILE A 16 -13.51 7.67 -15.30
N TYR A 17 -14.35 6.87 -14.65
CA TYR A 17 -14.00 5.49 -14.30
C TYR A 17 -13.61 4.68 -15.54
N GLN A 18 -14.40 4.76 -16.61
CA GLN A 18 -14.12 4.04 -17.86
C GLN A 18 -12.83 4.54 -18.53
N ALA A 19 -12.54 5.84 -18.48
CA ALA A 19 -11.29 6.40 -18.98
C ALA A 19 -10.07 5.88 -18.20
N LEU A 20 -10.16 5.81 -16.86
CA LEU A 20 -9.13 5.22 -16.00
C LEU A 20 -8.94 3.72 -16.32
N ARG A 21 -10.05 2.97 -16.49
CA ARG A 21 -10.03 1.54 -16.90
C ARG A 21 -9.43 1.33 -18.29
N TYR A 22 -9.63 2.25 -19.22
CA TYR A 22 -9.00 2.19 -20.53
C TYR A 22 -7.49 2.50 -20.46
N LYS A 23 -7.11 3.46 -19.61
CA LYS A 23 -5.71 3.84 -19.43
C LYS A 23 -4.89 2.76 -18.73
N GLU A 24 -5.44 2.05 -17.74
CA GLU A 24 -4.71 0.96 -17.06
C GLU A 24 -4.26 -0.16 -18.02
N LEU A 25 -4.97 -0.37 -19.13
CA LEU A 25 -4.61 -1.36 -20.17
C LEU A 25 -3.35 -0.97 -20.96
N LYS A 26 -2.97 0.30 -20.91
CA LYS A 26 -1.80 0.86 -21.63
C LYS A 26 -0.67 1.23 -20.68
N MET A 27 -0.67 0.67 -19.47
CA MET A 27 0.35 0.95 -18.47
C MET A 27 1.71 0.36 -18.88
N PRO A 28 2.83 1.00 -18.51
CA PRO A 28 4.15 0.43 -18.72
C PRO A 28 4.28 -0.96 -18.08
N SER A 29 4.90 -1.88 -18.81
CA SER A 29 5.22 -3.22 -18.30
C SER A 29 6.30 -3.12 -17.22
N TYR A 30 6.06 -3.79 -16.09
CA TYR A 30 7.01 -3.94 -14.99
C TYR A 30 7.53 -5.38 -14.96
N LYS A 31 8.86 -5.56 -14.94
CA LYS A 31 9.51 -6.87 -15.00
C LYS A 31 9.96 -7.37 -13.63
N GLY A 32 10.20 -6.47 -12.69
CA GLY A 32 10.64 -6.81 -11.33
C GLY A 32 12.03 -7.45 -11.30
N GLN A 33 12.94 -7.03 -12.19
CA GLN A 33 14.28 -7.62 -12.34
C GLN A 33 15.40 -6.72 -11.84
N SER A 34 15.04 -5.58 -11.23
CA SER A 34 16.00 -4.62 -10.67
C SER A 34 16.93 -5.26 -9.62
N PRO A 35 18.25 -4.99 -9.67
CA PRO A 35 19.15 -5.44 -8.62
C PRO A 35 18.95 -4.69 -7.29
N GLN A 36 18.21 -3.57 -7.27
CA GLN A 36 17.91 -2.80 -6.04
C GLN A 36 16.56 -3.18 -5.41
N LEU A 37 15.89 -4.23 -5.92
CA LEU A 37 14.55 -4.60 -5.48
C LEU A 37 14.47 -4.95 -3.99
N ASN A 38 15.57 -5.43 -3.40
CA ASN A 38 15.68 -5.68 -1.95
C ASN A 38 15.59 -4.40 -1.10
N LEU A 39 15.92 -3.23 -1.66
CA LEU A 39 15.82 -1.92 -0.99
C LEU A 39 14.46 -1.24 -1.19
N ARG A 40 13.63 -1.79 -2.09
CA ARG A 40 12.39 -1.15 -2.54
C ARG A 40 11.41 -0.89 -1.39
N ARG A 41 11.27 -1.82 -0.44
CA ARG A 41 10.42 -1.62 0.75
C ARG A 41 10.87 -0.41 1.58
N TYR A 42 12.17 -0.28 1.81
CA TYR A 42 12.73 0.86 2.52
C TYR A 42 12.40 2.21 1.84
N PHE A 43 12.49 2.27 0.51
CA PHE A 43 12.15 3.50 -0.21
C PHE A 43 10.65 3.76 -0.29
N ALA A 44 9.81 2.73 -0.36
CA ALA A 44 8.36 2.89 -0.22
C ALA A 44 7.99 3.46 1.16
N ASP A 45 8.65 2.98 2.23
CA ASP A 45 8.50 3.53 3.59
C ASP A 45 8.99 4.97 3.69
N LEU A 46 10.14 5.29 3.09
CA LEU A 46 10.64 6.67 3.03
C LEU A 46 9.63 7.59 2.35
N ILE A 47 9.10 7.18 1.19
CA ILE A 47 8.07 7.93 0.47
C ILE A 47 6.82 8.10 1.34
N ALA A 48 6.36 7.05 2.02
CA ALA A 48 5.20 7.11 2.91
C ALA A 48 5.42 8.07 4.09
N ILE A 49 6.59 8.02 4.73
CA ILE A 49 6.95 8.92 5.85
C ILE A 49 6.93 10.38 5.41
N VAL A 50 7.59 10.69 4.29
CA VAL A 50 7.66 12.06 3.76
C VAL A 50 6.27 12.52 3.32
N SER A 51 5.54 11.69 2.56
CA SER A 51 4.17 11.95 2.12
C SER A 51 3.23 12.24 3.28
N ASN A 52 3.27 11.44 4.35
CA ASN A 52 2.47 11.64 5.54
C ASN A 52 2.82 12.93 6.28
N ARG A 53 4.09 13.37 6.26
CA ARG A 53 4.47 14.65 6.86
C ARG A 53 3.93 15.86 6.13
N PHE A 54 3.87 15.81 4.81
CA PHE A 54 3.28 16.86 3.99
C PHE A 54 1.78 16.68 3.73
N ARG A 55 1.18 15.59 4.24
CA ARG A 55 -0.24 15.24 4.06
C ARG A 55 -0.64 15.15 2.58
N LEU A 56 0.27 14.64 1.75
CA LEU A 56 0.00 14.46 0.32
C LEU A 56 -1.12 13.46 0.09
N CYS A 57 -1.86 13.65 -1.00
CA CYS A 57 -2.96 12.77 -1.37
C CYS A 57 -2.47 11.33 -1.67
N PRO A 58 -3.31 10.30 -1.45
CA PRO A 58 -2.94 8.92 -1.77
C PRO A 58 -2.54 8.70 -3.25
N PRO A 59 -3.20 9.31 -4.25
CA PRO A 59 -2.74 9.25 -5.64
C PRO A 59 -1.29 9.69 -5.84
N ALA A 60 -0.86 10.81 -5.24
CA ALA A 60 0.53 11.29 -5.32
C ALA A 60 1.52 10.26 -4.74
N ARG A 61 1.21 9.70 -3.57
CA ARG A 61 2.06 8.67 -2.93
C ARG A 61 2.17 7.42 -3.79
N HIS A 62 1.04 6.91 -4.27
CA HIS A 62 1.01 5.71 -5.10
C HIS A 62 1.74 5.93 -6.43
N LEU A 63 1.55 7.09 -7.06
CA LEU A 63 2.23 7.44 -8.29
C LEU A 63 3.75 7.54 -8.06
N ALA A 64 4.19 8.17 -6.98
CA ALA A 64 5.61 8.27 -6.64
C ALA A 64 6.29 6.89 -6.52
N VAL A 65 5.65 5.96 -5.80
CA VAL A 65 6.15 4.59 -5.66
C VAL A 65 6.16 3.86 -7.01
N TYR A 66 5.13 4.04 -7.83
CA TYR A 66 5.06 3.43 -9.15
C TYR A 66 6.14 3.95 -10.11
N LEU A 67 6.39 5.27 -10.11
CA LEU A 67 7.48 5.87 -10.88
C LEU A 67 8.84 5.34 -10.43
N LEU A 68 9.06 5.21 -9.11
CA LEU A 68 10.27 4.62 -8.56
C LEU A 68 10.47 3.17 -9.01
N ASP A 69 9.43 2.35 -8.91
CA ASP A 69 9.47 0.93 -9.31
C ASP A 69 9.82 0.77 -10.80
N LEU A 70 9.18 1.57 -11.68
CA LEU A 70 9.48 1.55 -13.12
C LEU A 70 10.88 2.07 -13.44
N PHE A 71 11.38 3.05 -12.68
CA PHE A 71 12.72 3.59 -12.88
C PHE A 71 13.80 2.59 -12.46
N MET A 72 13.64 1.96 -11.29
CA MET A 72 14.53 0.88 -10.83
C MET A 72 14.56 -0.33 -11.76
N ASP A 73 13.44 -0.64 -12.44
CA ASP A 73 13.36 -1.76 -13.39
C ASP A 73 14.13 -1.49 -14.70
N ARG A 74 14.48 -0.23 -14.98
CA ARG A 74 15.20 0.19 -16.20
C ARG A 74 16.68 0.51 -15.98
N TYR A 75 17.07 0.88 -14.76
CA TYR A 75 18.39 1.43 -14.47
C TYR A 75 19.07 0.73 -13.30
N ASP A 76 20.39 0.60 -13.37
CA ASP A 76 21.21 0.25 -12.21
C ASP A 76 21.60 1.51 -11.43
N ILE A 77 21.17 1.63 -10.17
CA ILE A 77 21.22 2.85 -9.38
C ILE A 77 21.92 2.57 -8.05
N SER A 78 22.91 3.40 -7.73
CA SER A 78 23.54 3.35 -6.41
C SER A 78 22.57 3.76 -5.29
N VAL A 79 22.74 3.18 -4.09
CA VAL A 79 21.88 3.48 -2.93
C VAL A 79 21.80 4.97 -2.62
N GLN A 80 22.93 5.69 -2.73
CA GLN A 80 22.99 7.13 -2.49
C GLN A 80 22.13 7.91 -3.50
N GLN A 81 22.21 7.56 -4.79
CA GLN A 81 21.39 8.18 -5.83
C GLN A 81 19.91 7.79 -5.69
N LEU A 82 19.61 6.58 -5.23
CA LEU A 82 18.26 6.08 -5.10
C LEU A 82 17.41 6.89 -4.12
N HIS A 83 18.01 7.48 -3.09
CA HIS A 83 17.34 8.45 -2.21
C HIS A 83 16.88 9.70 -2.97
N VAL A 84 17.75 10.25 -3.82
CA VAL A 84 17.41 11.41 -4.64
C VAL A 84 16.33 11.04 -5.65
N VAL A 85 16.44 9.86 -6.30
CA VAL A 85 15.41 9.34 -7.21
C VAL A 85 14.05 9.22 -6.52
N ALA A 86 13.98 8.58 -5.35
CA ALA A 86 12.72 8.38 -4.63
C ALA A 86 12.05 9.71 -4.25
N LEU A 87 12.84 10.69 -3.80
CA LEU A 87 12.32 12.00 -3.42
C LEU A 87 11.94 12.84 -4.64
N SER A 88 12.66 12.73 -5.76
CA SER A 88 12.27 13.33 -7.04
C SER A 88 11.00 12.70 -7.61
N CYS A 89 10.81 11.38 -7.48
CA CYS A 89 9.55 10.73 -7.86
C CYS A 89 8.38 11.26 -7.03
N LEU A 90 8.58 11.44 -5.72
CA LEU A 90 7.57 12.02 -4.84
C LEU A 90 7.26 13.48 -5.21
N LEU A 91 8.26 14.30 -5.48
CA LEU A 91 8.06 15.70 -5.90
C LEU A 91 7.29 15.79 -7.22
N LEU A 92 7.67 14.99 -8.24
CA LEU A 92 6.97 14.96 -9.52
C LEU A 92 5.52 14.51 -9.35
N ALA A 93 5.28 13.45 -8.60
CA ALA A 93 3.93 12.97 -8.34
C ALA A 93 3.09 13.99 -7.56
N SER A 94 3.68 14.69 -6.59
CA SER A 94 2.99 15.75 -5.83
C SER A 94 2.61 16.92 -6.72
N LYS A 95 3.50 17.36 -7.61
CA LYS A 95 3.22 18.42 -8.59
C LYS A 95 2.12 18.04 -9.58
N PHE A 96 1.96 16.74 -9.84
CA PHE A 96 0.98 16.23 -10.80
C PHE A 96 -0.41 15.99 -10.17
N GLU A 97 -0.45 15.40 -8.97
CA GLU A 97 -1.69 14.92 -8.34
C GLU A 97 -2.25 15.85 -7.25
N ASP A 98 -1.42 16.73 -6.67
CA ASP A 98 -1.79 17.51 -5.49
C ASP A 98 -1.90 19.01 -5.80
N LYS A 99 -2.46 19.75 -4.83
CA LYS A 99 -2.53 21.20 -4.90
C LYS A 99 -1.15 21.82 -4.71
N GLU A 100 -0.90 22.95 -5.37
CA GLU A 100 0.40 23.63 -5.36
C GLU A 100 0.92 23.93 -3.95
N ASP A 101 0.03 24.25 -3.01
CA ASP A 101 0.36 24.56 -1.61
C ASP A 101 0.78 23.33 -0.78
N HIS A 102 0.42 22.13 -1.22
CA HIS A 102 0.86 20.88 -0.59
C HIS A 102 2.20 20.36 -1.13
N VAL A 103 2.65 20.83 -2.29
CA VAL A 103 3.89 20.35 -2.90
C VAL A 103 5.10 20.70 -2.01
N PRO A 104 5.89 19.70 -1.57
CA PRO A 104 7.01 19.94 -0.66
C PRO A 104 8.08 20.84 -1.30
N LYS A 105 8.50 21.90 -0.59
CA LYS A 105 9.62 22.73 -1.03
C LYS A 105 10.96 22.12 -0.61
N LEU A 106 12.02 22.43 -1.36
CA LEU A 106 13.37 21.91 -1.10
C LEU A 106 13.84 22.15 0.34
N GLU A 107 13.65 23.36 0.86
CA GLU A 107 14.04 23.73 2.23
C GLU A 107 13.29 22.89 3.26
N GLN A 108 12.01 22.64 3.04
CA GLN A 108 11.18 21.81 3.92
C GLN A 108 11.63 20.35 3.89
N LEU A 109 11.95 19.81 2.71
CA LEU A 109 12.48 18.45 2.57
C LEU A 109 13.79 18.28 3.34
N ASN A 110 14.76 19.19 3.15
CA ASN A 110 16.05 19.16 3.85
C ASN A 110 15.92 19.34 5.37
N SER A 111 14.84 19.95 5.85
CA SER A 111 14.57 20.14 7.28
C SER A 111 14.03 18.89 8.00
N LEU A 112 13.63 17.84 7.25
CA LEU A 112 13.06 16.65 7.87
C LEU A 112 14.12 15.86 8.62
N GLY A 113 13.79 15.42 9.84
CA GLY A 113 14.70 14.62 10.66
C GLY A 113 15.14 13.31 9.99
N CYS A 114 14.31 12.72 9.11
CA CYS A 114 14.73 11.55 8.34
C CYS A 114 15.90 11.87 7.39
N MET A 115 15.93 13.03 6.74
CA MET A 115 17.06 13.45 5.90
C MET A 115 18.34 13.61 6.71
N THR A 116 18.24 14.25 7.88
CA THR A 116 19.36 14.41 8.80
C THR A 116 19.90 13.07 9.27
N ASN A 117 19.02 12.12 9.64
CA ASN A 117 19.43 10.78 10.08
C ASN A 117 20.15 9.99 8.96
N MET A 118 19.78 10.24 7.70
CA MET A 118 20.42 9.63 6.53
C MET A 118 21.67 10.39 6.07
N ASN A 119 22.03 11.52 6.73
CA ASN A 119 23.06 12.46 6.27
C ASN A 119 22.87 12.89 4.81
N LEU A 120 21.61 13.04 4.39
CA LEU A 120 21.24 13.39 3.02
C LEU A 120 20.94 14.89 2.93
N VAL A 121 21.62 15.58 2.02
CA VAL A 121 21.35 16.99 1.69
C VAL A 121 21.00 17.08 0.22
N LEU A 122 19.77 17.51 -0.07
CA LEU A 122 19.30 17.72 -1.43
C LEU A 122 19.72 19.10 -1.91
N THR A 123 20.26 19.16 -3.12
CA THR A 123 20.55 20.43 -3.79
C THR A 123 19.52 20.68 -4.89
N LYS A 124 19.20 21.95 -5.14
CA LYS A 124 18.28 22.34 -6.22
C LYS A 124 18.72 21.77 -7.57
N GLN A 125 20.02 21.82 -7.86
CA GLN A 125 20.57 21.28 -9.11
C GLN A 125 20.38 19.77 -9.22
N SER A 126 20.68 19.01 -8.15
CA SER A 126 20.50 17.55 -8.15
C SER A 126 19.04 17.13 -8.34
N LEU A 127 18.10 17.81 -7.68
CA LEU A 127 16.68 17.51 -7.81
C LEU A 127 16.16 17.85 -9.20
N LEU A 128 16.45 19.05 -9.71
CA LEU A 128 16.00 19.45 -11.05
C LEU A 128 16.54 18.51 -12.13
N HIS A 129 17.81 18.11 -12.04
CA HIS A 129 18.39 17.16 -12.98
C HIS A 129 17.67 15.81 -12.92
N MET A 130 17.40 15.29 -11.72
CA MET A 130 16.71 14.02 -11.56
C MET A 130 15.23 14.09 -11.99
N GLU A 131 14.53 15.19 -11.71
CA GLU A 131 13.16 15.41 -12.18
C GLU A 131 13.08 15.42 -13.70
N LEU A 132 14.01 16.11 -14.38
CA LEU A 132 14.08 16.12 -15.85
C LEU A 132 14.36 14.72 -16.41
N LEU A 133 15.31 13.99 -15.83
CA LEU A 133 15.63 12.61 -16.24
C LEU A 133 14.41 11.69 -16.09
N LEU A 134 13.67 11.80 -14.99
CA LEU A 134 12.44 11.04 -14.78
C LEU A 134 11.39 11.40 -15.85
N LEU A 135 11.15 12.69 -16.08
CA LEU A 135 10.20 13.15 -17.10
C LEU A 135 10.57 12.64 -18.50
N GLU A 136 11.84 12.70 -18.88
CA GLU A 136 12.34 12.12 -20.14
C GLU A 136 12.13 10.61 -20.20
N THR A 137 12.42 9.90 -19.11
CA THR A 137 12.22 8.43 -19.01
C THR A 137 10.77 8.02 -19.24
N PHE A 138 9.83 8.83 -18.75
CA PHE A 138 8.39 8.61 -18.92
C PHE A 138 7.79 9.36 -20.12
N GLN A 139 8.62 9.94 -20.98
CA GLN A 139 8.18 10.69 -22.16
C GLN A 139 7.13 11.76 -21.81
N TRP A 140 7.32 12.43 -20.67
CA TRP A 140 6.42 13.45 -20.12
C TRP A 140 4.98 12.97 -19.84
N ASN A 141 4.72 11.65 -19.87
CA ASN A 141 3.42 11.07 -19.57
C ASN A 141 3.38 10.53 -18.13
N LEU A 142 3.00 11.40 -17.19
CA LEU A 142 2.77 11.04 -15.78
C LEU A 142 1.33 10.58 -15.48
N TYR A 143 0.45 10.61 -16.47
CA TYR A 143 -0.91 10.10 -16.32
C TYR A 143 -0.87 8.56 -16.25
N LEU A 144 -0.69 8.04 -15.04
CA LEU A 144 -0.48 6.63 -14.74
C LEU A 144 -1.43 6.23 -13.59
N PRO A 145 -2.64 5.72 -13.89
CA PRO A 145 -3.62 5.41 -12.86
C PRO A 145 -3.10 4.35 -11.88
N THR A 146 -3.36 4.58 -10.61
CA THR A 146 -2.96 3.72 -9.49
C THR A 146 -4.19 3.24 -8.71
N ALA A 147 -4.04 2.28 -7.80
CA ALA A 147 -5.17 1.76 -7.01
C ALA A 147 -5.89 2.86 -6.21
N ALA A 148 -5.15 3.87 -5.76
CA ALA A 148 -5.68 5.05 -5.08
C ALA A 148 -6.65 5.87 -5.94
N HIS A 149 -6.50 5.86 -7.27
CA HIS A 149 -7.43 6.57 -8.16
C HIS A 149 -8.83 5.93 -8.19
N PHE A 150 -8.94 4.62 -7.90
CA PHE A 150 -10.20 3.89 -7.97
C PHE A 150 -10.92 3.78 -6.63
N ILE A 151 -10.21 3.99 -5.51
CA ILE A 151 -10.68 3.56 -4.19
C ILE A 151 -11.96 4.29 -3.75
N ASP A 152 -12.02 5.61 -3.94
CA ASP A 152 -13.15 6.42 -3.50
C ASP A 152 -14.42 6.12 -4.29
N TYR A 153 -14.26 5.80 -5.58
CA TYR A 153 -15.36 5.36 -6.43
C TYR A 153 -15.96 4.05 -5.91
N TYR A 154 -15.14 3.08 -5.51
CA TYR A 154 -15.62 1.84 -4.92
C TYR A 154 -16.15 2.01 -3.49
N LEU A 155 -15.51 2.85 -2.67
CA LEU A 155 -15.95 3.18 -1.31
C LEU A 155 -17.36 3.76 -1.29
N SER A 156 -17.72 4.55 -2.31
CA SER A 156 -19.05 5.18 -2.42
C SER A 156 -20.22 4.20 -2.34
N ILE A 157 -20.00 2.94 -2.76
CA ILE A 157 -21.00 1.86 -2.69
C ILE A 157 -20.52 0.66 -1.86
N ALA A 158 -19.40 0.79 -1.15
CA ALA A 158 -18.80 -0.34 -0.45
C ALA A 158 -19.70 -0.88 0.66
N VAL A 159 -20.46 -0.02 1.36
CA VAL A 159 -21.35 -0.41 2.47
C VAL A 159 -22.78 0.06 2.21
N HIS A 160 -23.75 -0.83 2.40
CA HIS A 160 -25.17 -0.55 2.21
C HIS A 160 -26.00 -1.08 3.39
N GLU A 161 -27.18 -0.49 3.64
CA GLU A 161 -28.08 -0.85 4.76
C GLU A 161 -28.49 -2.32 4.79
N THR A 162 -28.53 -2.95 3.61
CA THR A 162 -28.86 -4.38 3.44
C THR A 162 -27.71 -5.32 3.78
N ASP A 163 -26.50 -4.80 4.03
CA ASP A 163 -25.37 -5.63 4.44
C ASP A 163 -25.55 -6.07 5.90
N LEU A 164 -25.06 -7.27 6.21
CA LEU A 164 -25.07 -7.81 7.56
C LEU A 164 -23.66 -7.77 8.15
N HIS A 165 -23.55 -7.45 9.42
CA HIS A 165 -22.33 -7.57 10.22
C HIS A 165 -22.44 -8.81 11.10
N GLU A 166 -21.53 -9.78 10.90
CA GLU A 166 -21.58 -11.07 11.62
C GLU A 166 -22.92 -11.80 11.46
N GLY A 167 -23.57 -11.65 10.29
CA GLY A 167 -24.88 -12.25 10.00
C GLY A 167 -26.09 -11.50 10.56
N TRP A 168 -25.89 -10.39 11.27
CA TRP A 168 -26.95 -9.57 11.85
C TRP A 168 -27.05 -8.20 11.17
N PRO A 169 -28.22 -7.53 11.22
CA PRO A 169 -28.34 -6.15 10.74
C PRO A 169 -27.30 -5.24 11.40
N MET A 170 -26.68 -4.37 10.61
CA MET A 170 -25.67 -3.45 11.13
C MET A 170 -26.27 -2.48 12.16
N ALA A 171 -25.64 -2.37 13.33
CA ALA A 171 -26.09 -1.47 14.38
C ALA A 171 -25.92 0.02 14.03
N CYS A 172 -24.88 0.38 13.26
CA CYS A 172 -24.61 1.76 12.88
C CYS A 172 -23.91 1.84 11.52
N LEU A 173 -24.67 2.22 10.49
CA LEU A 173 -24.18 2.32 9.12
C LEU A 173 -23.04 3.33 8.96
N GLU A 174 -23.16 4.50 9.58
CA GLU A 174 -22.16 5.57 9.47
C GLU A 174 -20.82 5.17 10.09
N LYS A 175 -20.86 4.51 11.26
CA LYS A 175 -19.68 3.98 11.91
C LYS A 175 -19.02 2.89 11.05
N THR A 176 -19.81 2.02 10.42
CA THR A 176 -19.28 1.00 9.50
C THR A 176 -18.63 1.63 8.27
N ARG A 177 -19.24 2.67 7.66
CA ARG A 177 -18.64 3.42 6.55
C ARG A 177 -17.31 4.07 6.93
N LEU A 178 -17.24 4.66 8.11
CA LEU A 178 -16.00 5.26 8.62
C LEU A 178 -14.89 4.21 8.78
N TYR A 179 -15.17 3.05 9.36
CA TYR A 179 -14.16 1.99 9.46
C TYR A 179 -13.82 1.37 8.11
N MET A 180 -14.80 1.26 7.20
CA MET A 180 -14.58 0.78 5.85
C MET A 180 -13.55 1.64 5.11
N ALA A 181 -13.70 2.98 5.17
CA ALA A 181 -12.73 3.91 4.61
C ALA A 181 -11.33 3.72 5.24
N LYS A 182 -11.25 3.65 6.57
CA LYS A 182 -9.97 3.45 7.28
C LYS A 182 -9.25 2.15 6.89
N TYR A 183 -9.99 1.05 6.76
CA TYR A 183 -9.40 -0.22 6.34
C TYR A 183 -9.03 -0.22 4.86
N ALA A 184 -9.80 0.48 4.01
CA ALA A 184 -9.49 0.61 2.60
C ALA A 184 -8.18 1.39 2.41
N ASP A 185 -8.02 2.51 3.11
CA ASP A 185 -6.78 3.30 3.15
C ASP A 185 -5.61 2.46 3.67
N TYR A 186 -5.82 1.71 4.76
CA TYR A 186 -4.79 0.80 5.27
C TYR A 186 -4.36 -0.23 4.22
N PHE A 187 -5.30 -0.91 3.55
CA PHE A 187 -4.95 -1.90 2.54
C PHE A 187 -4.33 -1.30 1.28
N LEU A 188 -4.63 -0.04 0.95
CA LEU A 188 -3.91 0.70 -0.08
C LEU A 188 -2.44 0.87 0.31
N GLU A 189 -2.15 1.28 1.54
CA GLU A 189 -0.76 1.39 2.02
C GLU A 189 -0.05 0.03 2.03
N VAL A 190 -0.74 -1.04 2.46
CA VAL A 190 -0.18 -2.40 2.39
C VAL A 190 0.14 -2.80 0.96
N SER A 191 -0.71 -2.43 -0.01
CA SER A 191 -0.46 -2.74 -1.43
C SER A 191 0.80 -2.05 -1.97
N LEU A 192 1.20 -0.93 -1.38
CA LEU A 192 2.44 -0.23 -1.73
C LEU A 192 3.69 -0.87 -1.15
N GLN A 193 3.60 -1.80 -0.20
CA GLN A 193 4.77 -2.37 0.48
C GLN A 193 5.44 -3.49 -0.32
N ASP A 194 4.68 -4.17 -1.19
CA ASP A 194 5.15 -5.29 -1.98
C ASP A 194 4.93 -5.04 -3.48
N HIS A 195 6.00 -5.13 -4.26
CA HIS A 195 5.95 -4.92 -5.71
C HIS A 195 5.14 -6.00 -6.44
N VAL A 196 4.82 -7.14 -5.80
CA VAL A 196 3.96 -8.18 -6.37
C VAL A 196 2.58 -7.63 -6.77
N PHE A 197 2.09 -6.57 -6.11
CA PHE A 197 0.83 -5.93 -6.46
C PHE A 197 0.85 -5.24 -7.84
N LEU A 198 2.03 -4.95 -8.41
CA LEU A 198 2.18 -4.42 -9.78
C LEU A 198 1.82 -5.44 -10.86
N ASN A 199 1.72 -6.72 -10.51
CA ASN A 199 1.24 -7.77 -11.43
C ASN A 199 -0.29 -7.76 -11.61
N TYR A 200 -1.00 -6.96 -10.82
CA TYR A 200 -2.45 -6.80 -10.90
C TYR A 200 -2.80 -5.46 -11.55
N SER A 201 -3.97 -5.37 -12.18
CA SER A 201 -4.46 -4.06 -12.62
C SER A 201 -4.74 -3.17 -11.39
N PRO A 202 -4.46 -1.86 -11.47
CA PRO A 202 -4.73 -0.94 -10.37
C PRO A 202 -6.19 -0.98 -9.86
N SER A 203 -7.14 -1.12 -10.79
CA SER A 203 -8.56 -1.26 -10.44
C SER A 203 -8.88 -2.57 -9.70
N LEU A 204 -8.15 -3.67 -9.96
CA LEU A 204 -8.30 -4.93 -9.25
C LEU A 204 -7.71 -4.84 -7.85
N VAL A 205 -6.52 -4.25 -7.70
CA VAL A 205 -5.90 -4.00 -6.38
C VAL A 205 -6.83 -3.16 -5.51
N SER A 206 -7.39 -2.08 -6.06
CA SER A 206 -8.35 -1.24 -5.34
C SER A 206 -9.62 -2.00 -4.93
N ALA A 207 -10.20 -2.82 -5.83
CA ALA A 207 -11.34 -3.68 -5.49
C ALA A 207 -10.98 -4.72 -4.41
N ALA A 208 -9.76 -5.27 -4.44
CA ALA A 208 -9.26 -6.18 -3.43
C ALA A 208 -9.07 -5.50 -2.07
N CYS A 209 -8.63 -4.23 -2.02
CA CYS A 209 -8.59 -3.45 -0.78
C CYS A 209 -9.98 -3.36 -0.15
N ILE A 210 -11.01 -3.05 -0.96
CA ILE A 210 -12.42 -3.01 -0.50
C ILE A 210 -12.88 -4.39 0.01
N ALA A 211 -12.61 -5.44 -0.75
CA ALA A 211 -12.97 -6.81 -0.36
C ALA A 211 -12.29 -7.21 0.97
N SER A 212 -10.98 -6.97 1.11
CA SER A 212 -10.22 -7.25 2.33
C SER A 212 -10.77 -6.46 3.53
N SER A 213 -11.10 -5.17 3.35
CA SER A 213 -11.75 -4.38 4.41
C SER A 213 -13.08 -4.98 4.84
N ARG A 214 -13.92 -5.44 3.89
CA ARG A 214 -15.19 -6.10 4.21
C ARG A 214 -14.99 -7.42 4.96
N VAL A 215 -13.95 -8.19 4.63
CA VAL A 215 -13.57 -9.41 5.37
C VAL A 215 -13.19 -9.07 6.82
N ILE A 216 -12.32 -8.08 7.03
CA ILE A 216 -11.88 -7.67 8.38
C ILE A 216 -13.04 -7.12 9.20
N LEU A 217 -13.94 -6.36 8.57
CA LEU A 217 -15.16 -5.83 9.20
C LEU A 217 -16.30 -6.86 9.31
N ARG A 218 -16.07 -8.10 8.86
CA ARG A 218 -17.04 -9.20 8.94
C ARG A 218 -18.39 -8.86 8.30
N LEU A 219 -18.32 -8.13 7.18
CA LEU A 219 -19.49 -7.75 6.40
C LEU A 219 -19.86 -8.86 5.42
N SER A 220 -21.15 -9.19 5.37
CA SER A 220 -21.72 -10.15 4.43
C SER A 220 -22.82 -9.49 3.58
N PRO A 221 -22.90 -9.81 2.28
CA PRO A 221 -21.95 -10.64 1.53
C PRO A 221 -20.58 -9.96 1.40
N THR A 222 -19.48 -10.74 1.39
CA THR A 222 -18.12 -10.18 1.32
C THR A 222 -17.91 -9.36 0.05
N TRP A 223 -18.41 -9.86 -1.08
CA TRP A 223 -18.45 -9.14 -2.35
C TRP A 223 -19.89 -9.05 -2.87
N PRO A 224 -20.64 -7.99 -2.53
CA PRO A 224 -22.02 -7.81 -2.95
C PRO A 224 -22.17 -7.57 -4.45
N THR A 225 -23.33 -7.94 -5.00
CA THR A 225 -23.66 -7.78 -6.44
C THR A 225 -23.48 -6.36 -6.96
N ARG A 226 -23.70 -5.33 -6.12
CA ARG A 226 -23.47 -3.92 -6.50
C ARG A 226 -22.00 -3.62 -6.81
N LEU A 227 -21.06 -4.16 -6.02
CA LEU A 227 -19.63 -4.00 -6.26
C LEU A 227 -19.19 -4.80 -7.50
N HIS A 228 -19.72 -6.02 -7.65
CA HIS A 228 -19.51 -6.82 -8.86
C HIS A 228 -19.97 -6.09 -10.13
N ARG A 229 -21.18 -5.52 -10.12
CA ARG A 229 -21.73 -4.77 -11.27
C ARG A 229 -20.94 -3.49 -11.56
N LEU A 230 -20.47 -2.78 -10.52
CA LEU A 230 -19.69 -1.56 -10.69
C LEU A 230 -18.29 -1.84 -11.28
N SER A 231 -17.59 -2.84 -10.76
CA SER A 231 -16.19 -3.09 -11.13
C SER A 231 -15.99 -4.13 -12.23
N ALA A 232 -17.02 -4.94 -12.51
CA ALA A 232 -16.99 -6.14 -13.33
C ALA A 232 -16.10 -7.29 -12.78
N TYR A 233 -15.59 -7.18 -11.55
CA TYR A 233 -14.81 -8.26 -10.92
C TYR A 233 -15.71 -9.23 -10.16
N SER A 234 -15.57 -10.53 -10.43
CA SER A 234 -16.13 -11.60 -9.59
C SER A 234 -15.26 -11.83 -8.36
N TRP A 235 -15.81 -12.50 -7.35
CA TRP A 235 -15.05 -12.88 -6.16
C TRP A 235 -13.82 -13.71 -6.52
N ASP A 236 -13.97 -14.69 -7.43
CA ASP A 236 -12.89 -15.60 -7.83
C ASP A 236 -11.66 -14.87 -8.41
N LEU A 237 -11.88 -13.76 -9.13
CA LEU A 237 -10.79 -12.94 -9.67
C LEU A 237 -10.09 -12.12 -8.57
N LEU A 238 -10.78 -11.79 -7.49
CA LEU A 238 -10.25 -10.99 -6.38
C LEU A 238 -9.48 -11.83 -5.37
N ILE A 239 -9.87 -13.09 -5.15
CA ILE A 239 -9.29 -13.99 -4.13
C ILE A 239 -7.76 -13.92 -4.08
N PRO A 240 -7.00 -14.07 -5.18
CA PRO A 240 -5.53 -14.10 -5.09
C PRO A 240 -4.92 -12.80 -4.57
N CYS A 241 -5.53 -11.65 -4.87
CA CYS A 241 -5.06 -10.36 -4.38
C CYS A 241 -5.52 -10.11 -2.93
N VAL A 242 -6.75 -10.51 -2.60
CA VAL A 242 -7.32 -10.41 -1.25
C VAL A 242 -6.52 -11.24 -0.26
N GLU A 243 -6.20 -12.49 -0.59
CA GLU A 243 -5.40 -13.38 0.27
C GLU A 243 -4.03 -12.78 0.59
N ARG A 244 -3.36 -12.18 -0.40
CA ARG A 244 -2.07 -11.50 -0.16
C ARG A 244 -2.20 -10.31 0.77
N LEU A 245 -3.21 -9.47 0.57
CA LEU A 245 -3.47 -8.31 1.44
C LEU A 245 -3.75 -8.76 2.88
N LEU A 246 -4.59 -9.79 3.06
CA LEU A 246 -4.94 -10.32 4.38
C LEU A 246 -3.74 -11.01 5.06
N LEU A 247 -2.91 -11.72 4.30
CA LEU A 247 -1.67 -12.33 4.83
C LEU A 247 -0.70 -11.26 5.33
N ALA A 248 -0.53 -10.17 4.57
CA ALA A 248 0.30 -9.03 5.00
C ALA A 248 -0.24 -8.39 6.28
N HIS A 249 -1.56 -8.17 6.36
CA HIS A 249 -2.23 -7.69 7.57
C HIS A 249 -1.99 -8.59 8.79
N ASP A 250 -2.13 -9.91 8.63
CA ASP A 250 -1.93 -10.84 9.73
C ASP A 250 -0.48 -10.86 10.23
N ASN A 251 0.49 -10.65 9.33
CA ASN A 251 1.89 -10.49 9.70
C ASN A 251 2.12 -9.19 10.48
N ASP A 252 1.56 -8.07 10.04
CA ASP A 252 1.66 -6.79 10.74
C ASP A 252 1.07 -6.88 12.17
N VAL A 253 -0.09 -7.53 12.32
CA VAL A 253 -0.73 -7.75 13.62
C VAL A 253 0.15 -8.61 14.54
N LYS A 254 0.79 -9.65 14.01
CA LYS A 254 1.71 -10.51 14.78
C LYS A 254 2.93 -9.71 15.26
N GLU A 255 3.54 -8.92 14.39
CA GLU A 255 4.70 -8.09 14.73
C GLU A 255 4.35 -7.02 15.78
N ALA A 256 3.19 -6.36 15.63
CA ALA A 256 2.70 -5.40 16.62
C ALA A 256 2.48 -6.03 18.01
N ASN A 257 2.04 -7.30 18.06
CA ASN A 257 1.86 -8.01 19.31
C ASN A 257 3.18 -8.44 19.97
N LYS A 258 4.19 -8.83 19.17
CA LYS A 258 5.53 -9.14 19.67
C LYS A 258 6.18 -7.92 20.34
N GLN A 259 6.07 -6.74 19.73
CA GLN A 259 6.62 -5.50 20.26
C GLN A 259 5.99 -5.10 21.61
N LYS A 260 4.69 -5.37 21.80
CA LYS A 260 4.00 -5.13 23.08
C LYS A 260 4.47 -6.04 24.21
N CYS A 261 4.84 -7.29 23.92
CA CYS A 261 5.35 -8.22 24.93
C CYS A 261 6.82 -7.99 25.32
N GLN A 262 7.58 -7.19 24.55
CA GLN A 262 9.01 -6.92 24.81
C GLN A 262 9.27 -5.62 25.59
N GLN A 263 8.23 -4.86 25.97
CA GLN A 263 8.40 -3.75 26.92
C GLN A 263 8.55 -4.29 28.35
N PRO A 264 9.68 -4.06 29.05
CA PRO A 264 9.83 -4.49 30.44
C PRO A 264 8.86 -3.71 31.33
N SER A 265 8.00 -4.43 32.05
CA SER A 265 7.21 -3.91 33.15
C SER A 265 8.13 -3.24 34.19
N PRO A 266 7.87 -2.00 34.64
CA PRO A 266 8.62 -1.44 35.76
C PRO A 266 8.33 -2.29 37.00
N GLN A 267 9.40 -2.79 37.61
CA GLN A 267 9.36 -3.55 38.85
C GLN A 267 8.63 -2.75 39.93
N SER A 268 7.70 -3.44 40.59
CA SER A 268 7.02 -3.00 41.81
C SER A 268 8.02 -2.76 42.94
N GLY A 269 8.43 -1.51 43.13
CA GLY A 269 9.04 -1.01 44.36
C GLY A 269 7.96 -0.49 45.29
N GLN A 270 7.80 -1.15 46.44
CA GLN A 270 6.95 -0.68 47.54
C GLN A 270 7.52 0.60 48.14
N THR A 271 6.73 1.67 48.20
CA THR A 271 6.85 2.66 49.27
C THR A 271 5.49 3.26 49.61
N VAL A 272 5.11 3.06 50.88
CA VAL A 272 3.95 3.64 51.56
C VAL A 272 4.22 5.12 51.85
N TYR A 273 3.27 6.04 51.63
CA TYR A 273 2.66 6.93 52.65
C TYR A 273 1.63 7.93 52.06
N GLN A 274 0.82 8.44 52.97
CA GLN A 274 -0.56 8.94 52.87
C GLN A 274 -0.77 10.38 52.33
N THR A 275 -1.93 10.53 51.66
CA THR A 275 -2.89 11.66 51.52
C THR A 275 -2.58 13.05 52.11
N HIS A 276 -2.81 14.11 51.31
CA HIS A 276 -3.70 15.26 51.59
C HIS A 276 -3.97 16.09 50.29
N THR A 277 -5.17 16.67 50.17
CA THR A 277 -5.67 17.60 49.12
C THR A 277 -6.33 18.81 49.82
N PRO A 278 -6.73 19.93 49.15
CA PRO A 278 -6.42 20.44 47.79
C PRO A 278 -6.13 21.99 47.77
N LEU A 279 -5.78 22.57 46.61
CA LEU A 279 -6.41 23.78 46.00
C LEU A 279 -5.55 24.47 44.89
N ASN A 280 -6.27 24.91 43.85
CA ASN A 280 -6.01 25.95 42.83
C ASN A 280 -5.24 25.65 41.52
N ALA A 281 -5.90 26.07 40.44
CA ALA A 281 -5.65 25.89 39.00
C ALA A 281 -4.72 26.98 38.40
N PRO A 282 -4.59 27.13 37.06
CA PRO A 282 -4.47 26.17 35.93
C PRO A 282 -3.08 26.31 35.23
N PRO A 283 -2.73 25.48 34.22
CA PRO A 283 -2.67 26.04 32.85
C PRO A 283 -2.88 25.03 31.69
N GLN A 284 -3.24 25.60 30.53
CA GLN A 284 -2.85 25.21 29.16
C GLN A 284 -2.95 23.73 28.74
N ILE A 285 -3.92 23.42 27.88
CA ILE A 285 -3.93 22.16 27.11
C ILE A 285 -3.17 22.35 25.80
N GLN A 286 -1.97 21.79 25.82
CA GLN A 286 -1.14 21.43 24.68
C GLN A 286 -1.71 20.16 24.03
N GLN A 287 -1.82 20.18 22.70
CA GLN A 287 -2.28 19.07 21.88
C GLN A 287 -1.30 17.88 21.99
N HIS A 288 -1.78 16.74 22.45
CA HIS A 288 -1.07 15.47 22.33
C HIS A 288 -1.94 14.48 21.55
N VAL A 289 -1.71 14.41 20.24
CA VAL A 289 -2.26 13.36 19.38
C VAL A 289 -1.29 12.18 19.43
N SER A 290 -1.58 11.19 20.28
CA SER A 290 -0.90 9.88 20.27
C SER A 290 -1.74 8.84 21.03
N GLN A 291 -2.89 8.43 20.50
CA GLN A 291 -3.59 7.21 20.97
C GLN A 291 -4.44 6.61 19.85
N TYR A 292 -3.84 5.76 19.01
CA TYR A 292 -4.61 4.88 18.11
C TYR A 292 -4.05 3.47 18.15
N LEU A 293 -4.35 2.76 19.25
CA LEU A 293 -4.50 1.30 19.34
C LEU A 293 -4.98 0.96 20.76
N HIS A 294 -6.16 1.45 21.14
CA HIS A 294 -6.83 1.03 22.37
C HIS A 294 -8.07 0.20 21.98
N ARG A 295 -7.92 -1.12 21.98
CA ARG A 295 -9.03 -2.08 21.87
C ARG A 295 -9.23 -2.71 23.24
N GLN A 296 -10.32 -2.35 23.91
CA GLN A 296 -10.78 -3.06 25.12
C GLN A 296 -11.28 -4.46 24.71
N GLN A 297 -10.76 -5.50 25.36
CA GLN A 297 -11.29 -6.85 25.31
C GLN A 297 -12.18 -7.05 26.55
N LEU A 298 -13.45 -7.40 26.35
CA LEU A 298 -14.32 -7.96 27.39
C LEU A 298 -14.13 -9.49 27.41
N PRO A 299 -13.99 -10.13 28.58
CA PRO A 299 -13.83 -11.58 28.67
C PRO A 299 -15.18 -12.31 28.56
N TYR A 300 -15.24 -13.38 27.77
CA TYR A 300 -16.34 -14.34 27.78
C TYR A 300 -15.81 -15.78 27.95
N PRO A 301 -16.54 -16.65 28.67
CA PRO A 301 -16.04 -17.96 29.09
C PRO A 301 -16.11 -19.01 27.97
N GLN A 302 -15.12 -19.89 27.97
CA GLN A 302 -15.06 -21.11 27.16
C GLN A 302 -16.11 -22.12 27.62
N GLN A 303 -16.91 -22.64 26.68
CA GLN A 303 -17.63 -23.90 26.87
C GLN A 303 -17.33 -24.85 25.71
N ASN A 304 -16.69 -25.97 26.08
CA ASN A 304 -16.48 -27.15 25.25
C ASN A 304 -17.81 -27.78 24.84
N CYS A 305 -17.98 -28.08 23.55
CA CYS A 305 -18.93 -29.10 23.10
C CYS A 305 -18.25 -30.02 22.08
N GLN A 306 -18.25 -31.31 22.38
CA GLN A 306 -17.81 -32.42 21.51
C GLN A 306 -18.87 -32.76 20.45
N PRO A 307 -18.50 -33.44 19.35
CA PRO A 307 -19.39 -33.65 18.22
C PRO A 307 -20.39 -34.80 18.48
N ILE A 308 -21.66 -34.57 18.15
CA ILE A 308 -22.69 -35.60 18.03
C ILE A 308 -22.88 -35.93 16.55
N LEU A 309 -22.68 -37.20 16.21
CA LEU A 309 -23.08 -37.83 14.96
C LEU A 309 -24.61 -37.88 14.86
N THR A 310 -25.18 -37.36 13.78
CA THR A 310 -26.48 -37.85 13.27
C THR A 310 -26.52 -37.87 11.75
N THR A 311 -27.05 -38.98 11.27
CA THR A 311 -27.31 -39.42 9.90
C THR A 311 -28.48 -38.68 9.25
N GLY A 312 -28.44 -38.50 7.92
CA GLY A 312 -29.68 -38.49 7.11
C GLY A 312 -29.79 -37.47 5.97
N HIS A 313 -29.65 -37.99 4.75
CA HIS A 313 -30.38 -37.66 3.51
C HIS A 313 -30.25 -36.28 2.82
N MET A 314 -29.55 -36.34 1.67
CA MET A 314 -29.72 -35.52 0.46
C MET A 314 -31.13 -35.68 -0.17
N PRO A 315 -31.54 -34.73 -1.03
CA PRO A 315 -31.58 -35.09 -2.45
C PRO A 315 -30.96 -34.04 -3.40
N SER A 316 -30.41 -34.59 -4.47
CA SER A 316 -29.62 -33.97 -5.54
C SER A 316 -30.47 -33.22 -6.58
N TYR A 317 -29.91 -32.17 -7.18
CA TYR A 317 -30.27 -31.72 -8.53
C TYR A 317 -29.03 -31.75 -9.43
N THR A 318 -29.07 -32.63 -10.42
CA THR A 318 -28.14 -32.78 -11.55
C THR A 318 -28.52 -31.82 -12.68
N ILE A 319 -27.57 -31.05 -13.21
CA ILE A 319 -27.53 -30.68 -14.64
C ILE A 319 -26.12 -30.89 -15.20
N ARG A 320 -26.13 -31.41 -16.41
CA ARG A 320 -25.14 -32.14 -17.20
C ARG A 320 -24.03 -31.25 -17.77
N SER A 321 -22.80 -31.77 -17.75
CA SER A 321 -21.67 -31.32 -18.56
C SER A 321 -21.59 -32.09 -19.87
N HIS A 322 -21.04 -31.46 -20.92
CA HIS A 322 -20.44 -32.13 -22.07
C HIS A 322 -18.96 -31.69 -22.17
N PRO A 323 -18.01 -32.62 -22.37
CA PRO A 323 -16.58 -32.31 -22.43
C PRO A 323 -16.08 -32.19 -23.88
N SER A 324 -14.97 -31.49 -24.07
CA SER A 324 -14.10 -31.65 -25.23
C SER A 324 -12.65 -31.66 -24.76
N SER A 325 -12.02 -32.79 -25.07
CA SER A 325 -10.65 -33.23 -24.79
C SER A 325 -9.58 -32.38 -25.46
N LEU A 326 -8.42 -32.26 -24.81
CA LEU A 326 -7.12 -32.41 -25.47
C LEU A 326 -6.09 -32.90 -24.44
N GLN A 327 -5.58 -34.11 -24.68
CA GLN A 327 -4.46 -34.74 -23.99
C GLN A 327 -3.15 -34.05 -24.34
N ALA A 328 -2.24 -33.96 -23.37
CA ALA A 328 -0.82 -34.14 -23.61
C ALA A 328 -0.18 -34.80 -22.37
N SER A 329 0.29 -36.02 -22.57
CA SER A 329 1.02 -36.85 -21.61
C SER A 329 2.51 -36.58 -21.71
N ILE A 330 3.22 -36.40 -20.59
CA ILE A 330 4.62 -36.84 -20.42
C ILE A 330 4.79 -37.32 -18.97
N HIS A 331 5.32 -38.54 -18.81
CA HIS A 331 5.54 -39.27 -17.56
C HIS A 331 6.94 -38.98 -16.93
N PRO A 332 7.21 -39.44 -15.69
CA PRO A 332 8.19 -38.87 -14.75
C PRO A 332 9.45 -39.72 -14.51
N HIS A 333 10.49 -39.12 -13.92
CA HIS A 333 11.57 -39.72 -13.11
C HIS A 333 12.17 -38.56 -12.26
N GLY A 334 12.61 -38.67 -11.00
CA GLY A 334 12.72 -39.73 -10.00
C GLY A 334 13.42 -39.15 -8.75
N HIS A 335 13.05 -39.65 -7.57
CA HIS A 335 13.80 -39.77 -6.30
C HIS A 335 14.62 -38.61 -5.64
N VAL A 336 14.15 -38.22 -4.44
CA VAL A 336 14.83 -38.23 -3.10
C VAL A 336 16.15 -37.46 -2.92
N GLN A 337 16.18 -36.45 -2.00
CA GLN A 337 16.77 -36.57 -0.64
C GLN A 337 16.64 -35.25 0.16
N ALA A 338 16.35 -35.41 1.46
CA ALA A 338 16.38 -34.34 2.47
C ALA A 338 17.80 -34.16 3.01
N VAL A 339 18.25 -32.92 3.21
CA VAL A 339 19.39 -32.58 4.09
C VAL A 339 19.08 -31.30 4.85
N ALA A 340 19.50 -31.33 6.11
CA ALA A 340 19.24 -30.39 7.18
C ALA A 340 19.91 -29.01 6.99
N GLY A 341 19.46 -28.08 7.85
CA GLY A 341 19.75 -26.66 7.75
C GLY A 341 21.11 -26.23 8.26
N MET A 342 21.42 -24.97 7.94
CA MET A 342 22.46 -24.16 8.60
C MET A 342 22.04 -22.69 8.49
N THR A 343 21.70 -22.11 9.63
CA THR A 343 21.61 -20.67 9.87
C THR A 343 23.00 -20.06 9.93
N LEU A 344 23.26 -19.02 9.14
CA LEU A 344 24.42 -18.15 9.30
C LEU A 344 23.94 -16.71 9.43
N GLN A 345 24.09 -16.18 10.65
CA GLN A 345 24.16 -14.75 10.94
C GLN A 345 25.43 -14.18 10.29
N SER A 346 25.32 -13.02 9.64
CA SER A 346 26.47 -12.15 9.43
C SER A 346 26.05 -10.68 9.53
N SER A 347 26.38 -10.10 10.68
CA SER A 347 26.54 -8.68 10.92
C SER A 347 27.74 -8.14 10.11
N LEU A 348 27.56 -7.04 9.39
CA LEU A 348 28.68 -6.29 8.80
C LEU A 348 28.46 -4.78 8.98
N ASP A 349 29.19 -4.23 9.95
CA ASP A 349 29.59 -2.84 10.06
C ASP A 349 30.55 -2.48 8.92
N VAL A 350 30.31 -1.39 8.20
CA VAL A 350 31.33 -0.79 7.33
C VAL A 350 31.27 0.74 7.41
N LYS A 351 32.28 1.32 8.09
CA LYS A 351 32.72 2.72 7.93
C LYS A 351 33.70 2.78 6.76
N VAL A 352 33.49 3.67 5.77
CA VAL A 352 34.58 4.24 4.96
C VAL A 352 34.24 5.67 4.50
N ASN A 353 35.25 6.53 4.60
CA ASN A 353 35.31 7.96 4.26
C ASN A 353 35.79 8.14 2.79
N ALA A 354 35.14 9.04 2.02
CA ALA A 354 35.54 9.89 0.85
C ALA A 354 36.62 9.44 -0.20
N PRO A 355 36.67 9.96 -1.47
CA PRO A 355 36.17 11.26 -1.94
C PRO A 355 35.44 11.30 -3.32
N TYR A 356 35.02 12.52 -3.66
CA TYR A 356 34.25 13.02 -4.79
C TYR A 356 34.85 12.82 -6.21
N ASN A 357 33.95 12.94 -7.19
CA ASN A 357 34.13 13.14 -8.64
C ASN A 357 34.51 11.92 -9.50
N ARG A 358 33.48 11.28 -10.11
CA ARG A 358 33.57 10.81 -11.51
C ARG A 358 32.22 10.92 -12.20
N GLY A 359 32.23 11.57 -13.36
CA GLY A 359 31.09 11.73 -14.25
C GLY A 359 30.60 10.42 -14.83
N PHE A 360 29.33 10.44 -15.25
CA PHE A 360 28.63 9.34 -15.87
C PHE A 360 29.32 8.86 -17.15
N GLN A 361 29.57 7.54 -17.26
CA GLN A 361 29.71 6.86 -18.53
C GLN A 361 28.38 6.16 -18.84
N VAL A 362 27.60 6.76 -19.73
CA VAL A 362 26.45 6.11 -20.37
C VAL A 362 27.00 5.28 -21.52
N ASN A 363 26.89 3.96 -21.44
CA ASN A 363 27.24 3.07 -22.54
C ASN A 363 26.19 3.24 -23.65
N GLY A 364 26.57 3.93 -24.71
CA GLY A 364 25.68 4.38 -25.77
C GLY A 364 25.38 3.30 -26.80
N HIS A 365 24.08 3.01 -26.98
CA HIS A 365 23.54 2.48 -28.23
C HIS A 365 22.08 2.92 -28.41
N TYR A 366 21.82 4.22 -28.60
CA TYR A 366 20.60 4.69 -29.25
C TYR A 366 20.88 5.96 -30.05
N THR A 367 20.89 5.84 -31.37
CA THR A 367 20.82 6.97 -32.31
C THR A 367 19.36 7.36 -32.51
N CYS A 368 18.94 8.49 -31.98
CA CYS A 368 17.78 9.21 -32.49
C CYS A 368 18.01 10.71 -32.31
N ALA A 369 18.45 11.35 -33.39
CA ALA A 369 18.51 12.79 -33.48
C ALA A 369 17.07 13.33 -33.66
N ALA A 370 16.65 14.23 -32.78
CA ALA A 370 15.51 15.11 -32.99
C ALA A 370 16.04 16.56 -33.09
N PRO A 371 15.83 17.28 -34.20
CA PRO A 371 16.33 18.64 -34.37
C PRO A 371 15.24 19.64 -34.01
N CYS A 372 15.31 20.30 -32.86
CA CYS A 372 14.45 21.44 -32.55
C CYS A 372 15.15 22.33 -31.51
N PHE A 373 15.71 23.46 -31.93
CA PHE A 373 15.62 24.79 -31.30
C PHE A 373 16.70 25.69 -31.92
N ASP A 374 16.36 26.25 -33.09
CA ASP A 374 16.91 27.53 -33.57
C ASP A 374 15.71 28.48 -33.67
N ARG A 375 15.57 29.37 -32.67
CA ARG A 375 15.14 30.78 -32.77
C ARG A 375 14.88 31.39 -31.41
#